data_AF-A0A7S0AAI2-F1
#
_entry.id   AF-A0A7S0AAI2-F1
#
_cell.length_a   1.000
_cell.length_b   1.000
_cell.length_c   1.000
_cell.angle_alpha   90.00
_cell.angle_beta   90.00
_cell.angle_gamma   90.00
#
_symmetry.space_group_name_H-M   'P 1'
#
loop_
_entity.id
_entity.type
_entity.pdbx_description
1 polymer ?
#
loop_
_entity_poly.entity_id
_entity_poly.type
_entity_poly.pdbx_seq_one_letter_code
_entity_poly.pdbx_strand_id
1 'polypeptide(L)'
;GVVLAAVSQDAWALELAAPPAFADRSVVLAAVRGAGETYKLVERRLQEDREVILAAVSSNAWALSQVPASKLDLEVVLTAAKSDLGALQWVDAEWQAKALGELGFRGKKEHMLKVLSG
;
A
#
# COMPACT_ATOMS: atom_id res chain seq x y z
N GLY A 1 1.97 -19.62 17.19
CA GLY A 1 0.71 -19.44 17.96
C GLY A 1 -0.45 -19.49 16.99
N VAL A 2 -1.62 -19.98 17.44
CA VAL A 2 -2.83 -20.27 16.64
C VAL A 2 -3.26 -19.11 15.72
N VAL A 3 -2.88 -17.87 16.05
CA VAL A 3 -3.11 -16.66 15.23
C VAL A 3 -2.44 -16.72 13.85
N LEU A 4 -1.21 -17.24 13.71
CA LEU A 4 -0.46 -17.23 12.44
C LEU A 4 -1.06 -18.16 11.37
N ALA A 5 -1.71 -19.26 11.78
CA ALA A 5 -2.29 -20.23 10.85
C ALA A 5 -3.69 -19.80 10.35
N ALA A 6 -4.42 -19.00 11.13
CA ALA A 6 -5.71 -18.45 10.73
C ALA A 6 -5.54 -17.28 9.74
N VAL A 7 -4.49 -16.48 9.93
CA VAL A 7 -4.17 -15.29 9.09
C VAL A 7 -3.86 -15.66 7.64
N SER A 8 -3.34 -16.86 7.37
CA SER A 8 -3.00 -17.28 6.00
C SER A 8 -4.17 -17.88 5.21
N GLN A 9 -5.33 -18.10 5.85
CA GLN A 9 -6.49 -18.76 5.23
C GLN A 9 -7.64 -17.78 4.98
N ASP A 10 -7.83 -16.80 5.87
CA ASP A 10 -8.82 -15.74 5.69
C ASP A 10 -8.24 -14.43 6.23
N ALA A 11 -7.75 -13.58 5.34
CA ALA A 11 -7.30 -12.25 5.74
C ALA A 11 -8.43 -11.39 6.35
N TRP A 12 -9.69 -11.76 6.08
CA TRP A 12 -10.89 -11.18 6.68
C TRP A 12 -11.17 -11.69 8.11
N ALA A 13 -10.64 -12.85 8.51
CA ALA A 13 -10.77 -13.35 9.88
C ALA A 13 -10.07 -12.44 10.92
N LEU A 14 -9.19 -11.54 10.46
CA LEU A 14 -8.54 -10.51 11.26
C LEU A 14 -9.44 -9.31 11.60
N GLU A 15 -10.52 -9.03 10.87
CA GLU A 15 -11.47 -7.96 11.27
C GLU A 15 -12.16 -8.30 12.61
N LEU A 16 -12.20 -9.58 12.97
CA LEU A 16 -12.72 -10.09 14.24
C LEU A 16 -11.64 -10.26 15.33
N ALA A 17 -10.36 -10.22 14.96
CA ALA A 17 -9.25 -10.27 15.91
C ALA A 17 -9.11 -8.90 16.57
N ALA A 18 -9.21 -8.85 17.89
CA ALA A 18 -9.16 -7.62 18.68
C ALA A 18 -7.94 -6.73 18.31
N PRO A 19 -8.00 -5.41 18.59
CA PRO A 19 -6.93 -4.44 18.31
C PRO A 19 -5.47 -4.89 18.59
N PRO A 20 -5.16 -5.75 19.60
CA PRO A 20 -3.78 -6.19 19.85
C PRO A 20 -3.15 -7.05 18.74
N ALA A 21 -3.94 -7.63 17.82
CA ALA A 21 -3.39 -8.49 16.75
C ALA A 21 -2.53 -7.70 15.75
N PHE A 22 -2.82 -6.41 15.59
CA PHE A 22 -2.12 -5.49 14.70
C PHE A 22 -0.95 -4.75 15.37
N ALA A 23 -0.56 -5.18 16.58
CA ALA A 23 0.61 -4.68 17.31
C ALA A 23 1.87 -5.53 17.09
N ASP A 24 1.72 -6.78 16.62
CA ASP A 24 2.84 -7.66 16.31
C ASP A 24 3.24 -7.53 14.83
N ARG A 25 4.47 -7.06 14.62
CA ARG A 25 5.05 -6.85 13.29
C ARG A 25 4.97 -8.10 12.38
N SER A 26 5.19 -9.30 12.93
CA SER A 26 5.19 -10.54 12.16
C SER A 26 3.79 -10.92 11.70
N VAL A 27 2.79 -10.71 12.57
CA VAL A 27 1.37 -10.90 12.25
C VAL A 27 0.92 -9.89 11.21
N VAL A 28 1.30 -8.62 11.39
CA VAL A 28 1.03 -7.55 10.43
C VAL A 28 1.60 -7.87 9.05
N LEU A 29 2.88 -8.27 8.97
CA LEU A 29 3.51 -8.64 7.69
C LEU A 29 2.81 -9.81 7.01
N ALA A 30 2.39 -10.82 7.77
CA ALA A 30 1.61 -11.93 7.21
C ALA A 30 0.24 -11.44 6.68
N ALA A 31 -0.44 -10.60 7.45
CA ALA A 31 -1.75 -10.03 7.09
C ALA A 31 -1.68 -9.16 5.83
N VAL A 32 -0.78 -8.17 5.78
CA VAL A 32 -0.69 -7.24 4.65
C VAL A 32 -0.15 -7.90 3.39
N ARG A 33 0.59 -9.00 3.50
CA ARG A 33 0.99 -9.82 2.34
C ARG A 33 -0.19 -10.61 1.78
N GLY A 34 -1.08 -11.10 2.63
CA GLY A 34 -2.28 -11.83 2.23
C GLY A 34 -3.41 -10.92 1.71
N ALA A 35 -3.53 -9.73 2.29
CA ALA A 35 -4.52 -8.72 1.91
C ALA A 35 -4.03 -7.31 2.25
N GLY A 36 -3.49 -6.60 1.26
CA GLY A 36 -2.92 -5.26 1.45
C GLY A 36 -3.89 -4.24 2.05
N GLU A 37 -5.21 -4.40 1.86
CA GLU A 37 -6.24 -3.54 2.48
C GLU A 37 -6.29 -3.63 4.01
N THR A 38 -5.73 -4.68 4.62
CA THR A 38 -5.61 -4.80 6.08
C THR A 38 -4.66 -3.77 6.69
N TYR A 39 -3.84 -3.10 5.86
CA TYR A 39 -2.94 -2.03 6.29
C TYR A 39 -3.66 -0.90 7.06
N LYS A 40 -4.93 -0.61 6.74
CA LYS A 40 -5.75 0.39 7.46
C LYS A 40 -6.00 0.03 8.93
N LEU A 41 -5.89 -1.25 9.28
CA LEU A 41 -6.10 -1.80 10.62
C LEU A 41 -4.81 -1.89 11.44
N VAL A 42 -3.65 -1.73 10.79
CA VAL A 42 -2.33 -1.79 11.41
C VAL A 42 -2.18 -0.66 12.43
N GLU A 43 -1.57 -0.95 13.59
CA GLU A 43 -1.29 0.11 14.56
C GLU A 43 -0.40 1.20 13.95
N ARG A 44 -0.66 2.47 14.31
CA ARG A 44 0.05 3.63 13.74
C ARG A 44 1.57 3.47 13.73
N ARG A 45 2.14 2.91 14.79
CA ARG A 45 3.59 2.69 14.90
C ARG A 45 4.13 1.76 13.79
N LEU A 46 3.36 0.76 13.40
CA LEU A 46 3.73 -0.21 12.35
C LEU A 46 3.30 0.25 10.94
N GLN A 47 2.33 1.15 10.81
CA GLN A 47 2.07 1.86 9.55
C GLN A 47 3.25 2.74 9.12
N GLU A 48 4.16 3.08 10.04
CA GLU A 48 5.39 3.78 9.70
C GLU A 48 6.54 2.85 9.30
N ASP A 49 6.37 1.53 9.43
CA ASP A 49 7.37 0.54 9.08
C ASP A 49 7.41 0.36 7.56
N ARG A 50 8.58 0.62 6.99
CA ARG A 50 8.81 0.55 5.54
C ARG A 50 8.51 -0.82 4.95
N GLU A 51 8.88 -1.90 5.65
CA GLU A 51 8.63 -3.26 5.15
C GLU A 51 7.13 -3.56 5.12
N VAL A 52 6.38 -3.06 6.10
CA VAL A 52 4.92 -3.19 6.17
C VAL A 52 4.26 -2.40 5.04
N ILE A 53 4.70 -1.16 4.81
CA ILE A 53 4.22 -0.33 3.70
C ILE A 53 4.44 -1.05 2.36
N LEU A 54 5.68 -1.50 2.09
CA LEU A 54 6.01 -2.17 0.83
C LEU A 54 5.22 -3.46 0.63
N ALA A 55 5.07 -4.26 1.69
CA ALA A 55 4.27 -5.48 1.64
C ALA A 55 2.80 -5.17 1.32
N ALA A 56 2.24 -4.13 1.94
CA ALA A 56 0.86 -3.71 1.71
C ALA A 56 0.64 -3.21 0.28
N VAL A 57 1.45 -2.26 -0.20
CA VAL A 57 1.29 -1.69 -1.56
C VAL A 57 1.61 -2.69 -2.67
N SER A 58 2.48 -3.66 -2.39
CA SER A 58 2.76 -4.77 -3.32
C SER A 58 1.62 -5.79 -3.37
N SER A 59 0.85 -5.95 -2.29
CA SER A 59 -0.30 -6.86 -2.23
C SER A 59 -1.55 -6.21 -2.82
N ASN A 60 -1.79 -4.93 -2.49
CA ASN A 60 -2.92 -4.16 -2.96
C ASN A 60 -2.51 -2.70 -3.15
N ALA A 61 -2.50 -2.23 -4.41
CA ALA A 61 -2.08 -0.87 -4.75
C ALA A 61 -2.97 0.22 -4.11
N TRP A 62 -4.21 -0.10 -3.72
CA TRP A 62 -5.08 0.80 -2.96
C TRP A 62 -4.51 1.18 -1.59
N ALA A 63 -3.65 0.33 -1.01
CA ALA A 63 -2.97 0.63 0.26
C ALA A 63 -2.13 1.91 0.18
N LEU A 64 -1.70 2.34 -1.01
CA LEU A 64 -1.00 3.61 -1.22
C LEU A 64 -1.82 4.80 -0.71
N SER A 65 -3.16 4.75 -0.81
CA SER A 65 -4.07 5.80 -0.29
C SER A 65 -4.01 5.98 1.23
N GLN A 66 -3.48 4.99 1.95
CA GLN A 66 -3.37 4.98 3.42
C GLN A 66 -1.95 5.31 3.89
N VAL A 67 -0.97 5.36 2.99
CA VAL A 67 0.42 5.64 3.35
C VAL A 67 0.58 7.13 3.62
N PRO A 68 1.13 7.54 4.80
CA PRO A 68 1.40 8.95 5.07
C PRO A 68 2.35 9.54 4.02
N ALA A 69 2.09 10.77 3.56
CA ALA A 69 2.95 11.43 2.57
C ALA A 69 4.43 11.50 2.98
N SER A 70 4.72 11.59 4.29
CA SER A 70 6.08 11.58 4.85
C SER A 70 6.81 10.24 4.71
N LYS A 71 6.11 9.17 4.36
CA LYS A 71 6.64 7.82 4.14
C LYS A 71 6.61 7.40 2.67
N LEU A 72 6.10 8.26 1.78
CA LEU A 72 6.19 8.03 0.35
C LEU A 72 7.64 8.16 -0.09
N ASP A 73 8.13 7.13 -0.77
CA ASP A 73 9.37 7.17 -1.52
C ASP A 73 9.12 6.64 -2.94
N LEU A 74 10.12 6.77 -3.81
CA LEU A 74 9.99 6.36 -5.20
C LEU A 74 9.72 4.85 -5.33
N GLU A 75 10.27 4.03 -4.43
CA GLU A 75 10.07 2.59 -4.47
C GLU A 75 8.62 2.23 -4.07
N VAL A 76 8.08 2.84 -3.03
CA VAL A 76 6.68 2.65 -2.59
C VAL A 76 5.71 3.04 -3.70
N VAL A 77 5.87 4.23 -4.28
CA VAL A 77 4.99 4.73 -5.34
C VAL A 77 5.12 3.88 -6.61
N LEU A 78 6.33 3.52 -7.02
CA LEU A 78 6.52 2.66 -8.19
C LEU A 78 6.02 1.23 -7.97
N THR A 79 6.11 0.69 -6.76
CA THR A 79 5.58 -0.64 -6.45
C THR A 79 4.07 -0.67 -6.65
N ALA A 80 3.38 0.32 -6.08
CA ALA A 80 1.94 0.48 -6.29
C ALA A 80 1.60 0.70 -7.77
N ALA A 81 2.28 1.64 -8.44
CA ALA A 81 1.99 2.01 -9.83
C ALA A 81 2.29 0.89 -10.85
N LYS A 82 3.26 0.02 -10.56
CA LYS A 82 3.54 -1.17 -11.37
C LYS A 82 2.45 -2.23 -11.23
N SER A 83 1.82 -2.31 -10.06
CA SER A 83 0.69 -3.21 -9.83
C SER A 83 -0.60 -2.65 -10.41
N ASP A 84 -0.89 -1.37 -10.17
CA ASP A 84 -2.03 -0.65 -10.71
C ASP A 84 -1.65 0.83 -10.90
N LEU A 85 -1.58 1.26 -12.16
CA LEU A 85 -1.25 2.64 -12.51
C LEU A 85 -2.27 3.64 -11.93
N GLY A 86 -3.52 3.20 -11.71
CA GLY A 86 -4.57 3.99 -11.08
C GLY A 86 -4.29 4.33 -9.63
N ALA A 87 -3.35 3.65 -8.96
CA ALA A 87 -2.92 4.02 -7.61
C ALA A 87 -2.27 5.41 -7.56
N LEU A 88 -1.73 5.90 -8.68
CA LEU A 88 -1.14 7.23 -8.76
C LEU A 88 -2.14 8.37 -8.47
N GLN A 89 -3.45 8.14 -8.60
CA GLN A 89 -4.46 9.14 -8.22
C GLN A 89 -4.41 9.52 -6.73
N TRP A 90 -3.84 8.64 -5.89
CA TRP A 90 -3.77 8.81 -4.44
C TRP A 90 -2.54 9.59 -3.95
N VAL A 91 -1.59 9.91 -4.85
CA VAL A 91 -0.40 10.71 -4.54
C VAL A 91 -0.48 12.04 -5.28
N ASP A 92 0.28 13.03 -4.81
CA ASP A 92 0.29 14.36 -5.43
C ASP A 92 0.86 14.35 -6.87
N ALA A 93 0.64 15.45 -7.58
CA ALA A 93 1.06 15.60 -8.98
C ALA A 93 2.60 15.47 -9.16
N GLU A 94 3.39 15.78 -8.14
CA GLU A 94 4.85 15.62 -8.19
C GLU A 94 5.23 14.13 -8.22
N TRP A 95 4.67 13.34 -7.31
CA TRP A 95 4.85 11.90 -7.28
C TRP A 95 4.29 11.21 -8.52
N GLN A 96 3.12 11.63 -9.02
CA GLN A 96 2.56 11.15 -10.29
C GLN A 96 3.54 11.40 -11.44
N ALA A 97 4.01 12.63 -11.60
CA ALA A 97 4.91 13.01 -12.68
C ALA A 97 6.26 12.28 -12.63
N LYS A 98 6.77 12.03 -11.41
CA LYS A 98 8.01 11.29 -11.18
C LYS A 98 7.85 9.81 -11.52
N ALA A 99 6.83 9.15 -10.98
CA ALA A 99 6.55 7.74 -11.25
C ALA A 99 6.30 7.47 -12.74
N LEU A 100 5.49 8.31 -13.40
CA LEU A 100 5.26 8.21 -14.84
C LEU A 100 6.55 8.40 -15.68
N GLY A 101 7.45 9.27 -15.22
CA GLY A 101 8.75 9.49 -15.86
C GLY A 101 9.67 8.27 -15.81
N GLU A 102 9.66 7.54 -14.68
CA GLU A 102 10.41 6.30 -14.47
C GLU A 102 9.78 5.11 -15.21
N LEU A 103 8.45 5.07 -15.31
CA LEU A 103 7.72 4.05 -16.07
C LEU A 103 7.78 4.27 -17.60
N GLY A 104 8.47 5.30 -18.08
CA GLY A 104 8.70 5.54 -19.50
C GLY A 104 7.59 6.32 -20.22
N PHE A 105 6.61 6.88 -19.51
CA PHE A 105 5.51 7.66 -20.11
C PHE A 105 5.87 9.11 -20.47
N ARG A 106 7.12 9.36 -20.88
CA ARG A 106 7.60 10.70 -21.29
C ARG A 106 6.95 11.11 -22.61
N GLY A 107 5.83 11.82 -22.55
CA GLY A 107 5.15 12.42 -23.71
C GLY A 107 3.63 12.49 -23.62
N LYS A 108 2.99 11.70 -22.74
CA LYS A 108 1.54 11.73 -22.49
C LYS A 108 1.15 12.34 -21.13
N LYS A 109 2.07 13.11 -20.52
CA LYS A 109 1.93 13.67 -19.16
C LYS A 109 0.61 14.43 -18.98
N GLU A 110 0.29 15.36 -19.88
CA GLU A 110 -0.90 16.21 -19.74
C GLU A 110 -2.21 15.46 -19.93
N HIS A 111 -2.24 14.41 -20.76
CA HIS A 111 -3.45 13.65 -21.02
C HIS A 111 -3.75 12.64 -19.90
N MET A 112 -2.72 11.99 -19.35
CA MET A 112 -2.90 11.01 -18.27
C MET A 112 -3.14 11.66 -16.91
N LEU A 113 -2.52 12.81 -16.61
CA LEU A 113 -2.82 13.55 -15.37
C LEU A 113 -4.31 13.90 -15.29
N LYS A 114 -4.93 14.27 -16.42
CA LYS A 114 -6.37 14.52 -16.51
C LYS A 114 -7.23 13.27 -16.32
N VAL A 115 -6.77 12.10 -16.76
CA VAL A 115 -7.47 10.82 -16.57
C VAL A 115 -7.44 10.36 -15.12
N LEU A 116 -6.37 10.67 -14.39
CA LEU A 116 -6.22 10.33 -12.98
C LEU A 116 -6.92 11.32 -12.03
N SER A 117 -7.37 12.48 -12.53
CA SER A 117 -7.97 13.56 -11.72
C SER A 117 -9.43 13.87 -12.08
N GLY A 118 -10.07 13.03 -12.90
CA GLY A 118 -11.49 13.12 -13.25
C GLY A 118 -12.27 11.93 -12.71
#